data_AF-A0A851GL34-F1
#
_entry.id   AF-A0A851GL34-F1
#
_cell.length_a   1.000
_cell.length_b   1.000
_cell.length_c   1.000
_cell.angle_alpha   90.00
_cell.angle_beta   90.00
_cell.angle_gamma   90.00
#
_symmetry.space_group_name_H-M   'P 1'
#
loop_
_entity.id
_entity.type
_entity.pdbx_description
1 polymer ?
#
loop_
_entity_poly.entity_id
_entity_poly.type
_entity_poly.pdbx_seq_one_letter_code
_entity_poly.pdbx_strand_id
1 'polypeptide(L)'
;MNKQVFIIIFSLFIFTACENKKNYKYVEIVDEESLLGSIDRKEKDAQIINEQSDSSAYLAAFQKFCISIKVNRDMQTSIGKVYSTPKDFKLYDDKGNEISNMSFANKDVREKEIQERIFSLRNSIQESIDKNKKEKQESFSKSVNIDSAKVKQLEKLFRIKKDEFSNENKKWYKPKSAPIYTNANGIYCYFQTENGMPSNLRFRLQYYNDDWLFFSRIQFSIDGKAYEYVPLNTETDSGDGGYIWEWFDESVSESDKELINALANAKSAKMKLIGRQYYDTRTISPSQLNGIKQTLELYKALGGRF
;
A
#
# COMPACT_ATOMS: atom_id res chain seq x y z
N MET A 1 69.32 -26.41 -26.08
CA MET A 1 68.53 -27.51 -26.67
C MET A 1 67.09 -27.06 -26.78
N ASN A 2 66.68 -26.77 -28.02
CA ASN A 2 65.37 -26.23 -28.37
C ASN A 2 64.28 -27.28 -28.14
N LYS A 3 63.20 -26.94 -27.43
CA LYS A 3 61.94 -27.68 -27.50
C LYS A 3 60.98 -26.87 -28.36
N GLN A 4 60.74 -27.40 -29.56
CA GLN A 4 59.75 -26.91 -30.52
C GLN A 4 58.35 -27.02 -29.92
N VAL A 5 57.60 -25.93 -29.98
CA VAL A 5 56.16 -25.90 -29.69
C VAL A 5 55.43 -26.39 -30.92
N PHE A 6 54.74 -27.52 -30.82
CA PHE A 6 53.78 -27.97 -31.83
C PHE A 6 52.47 -27.19 -31.61
N ILE A 7 52.17 -26.24 -32.48
CA ILE A 7 50.85 -25.60 -32.56
C ILE A 7 49.95 -26.50 -33.40
N ILE A 8 49.03 -27.19 -32.75
CA ILE A 8 47.93 -27.88 -33.42
C ILE A 8 46.89 -26.80 -33.76
N ILE A 9 46.82 -26.43 -35.04
CA ILE A 9 45.76 -25.57 -35.57
C ILE A 9 44.49 -26.43 -35.66
N PHE A 10 43.64 -26.33 -34.63
CA PHE A 10 42.27 -26.81 -34.71
C PHE A 10 41.51 -25.84 -35.61
N SER A 11 41.34 -26.21 -36.88
CA SER A 11 40.45 -25.55 -37.82
C SER A 11 39.02 -25.67 -37.28
N LEU A 12 38.62 -24.69 -36.47
CA LEU A 12 37.25 -24.46 -36.05
C LEU A 12 36.46 -24.06 -37.31
N PHE A 13 35.75 -25.02 -37.91
CA PHE A 13 34.67 -24.72 -38.84
C PHE A 13 33.59 -24.00 -38.05
N ILE A 14 33.71 -22.68 -37.95
CA ILE A 14 32.63 -21.82 -37.50
C ILE A 14 31.66 -21.79 -38.68
N PHE A 15 30.65 -22.68 -38.65
CA PHE A 15 29.42 -22.40 -39.36
C PHE A 15 28.81 -21.16 -38.70
N THR A 16 29.18 -19.98 -39.20
CA THR A 16 28.38 -18.77 -39.01
C THR A 16 27.11 -18.97 -39.84
N ALA A 17 26.16 -19.72 -39.30
CA ALA A 17 24.77 -19.48 -39.64
C ALA A 17 24.48 -18.05 -39.16
N CYS A 18 24.53 -17.09 -40.08
CA CYS A 18 23.80 -15.84 -39.90
C CYS A 18 22.33 -16.23 -39.72
N GLU A 19 21.90 -16.39 -38.47
CA GLU A 19 20.50 -16.57 -38.14
C GLU A 19 19.79 -15.26 -38.49
N ASN A 20 19.21 -15.20 -39.68
CA ASN A 20 18.38 -14.08 -40.11
C ASN A 20 17.13 -14.02 -39.22
N LYS A 21 17.25 -13.30 -38.09
CA LYS A 21 16.12 -12.99 -37.22
C LYS A 21 15.14 -12.08 -37.96
N LYS A 22 13.86 -12.41 -37.88
CA LYS A 22 12.76 -11.58 -38.37
C LYS A 22 12.23 -10.70 -37.24
N ASN A 23 11.65 -9.57 -37.64
CA ASN A 23 11.02 -8.62 -36.73
C ASN A 23 9.54 -8.95 -36.59
N TYR A 24 9.09 -9.21 -35.38
CA TYR A 24 7.69 -9.43 -35.06
C TYR A 24 7.18 -8.31 -34.17
N LYS A 25 5.90 -7.96 -34.30
CA LYS A 25 5.25 -6.99 -33.41
C LYS A 25 4.35 -7.72 -32.43
N TYR A 26 4.67 -7.58 -31.15
CA TYR A 26 3.85 -8.04 -30.05
C TYR A 26 3.01 -6.89 -29.51
N VAL A 27 1.71 -7.11 -29.37
CA VAL A 27 0.75 -6.14 -28.81
C VAL A 27 0.02 -6.82 -27.68
N GLU A 28 0.13 -6.31 -26.46
CA GLU A 28 -0.60 -6.86 -25.31
C GLU A 28 -1.99 -6.22 -25.22
N ILE A 29 -3.01 -7.04 -24.99
CA ILE A 29 -4.38 -6.61 -24.74
C ILE A 29 -4.62 -6.62 -23.24
N VAL A 30 -5.05 -5.49 -22.69
CA VAL A 30 -5.29 -5.30 -21.26
C VAL A 30 -6.66 -4.70 -20.99
N ASP A 31 -7.19 -4.98 -19.82
CA ASP A 31 -8.31 -4.24 -19.25
C ASP A 31 -7.76 -3.22 -18.23
N GLU A 32 -8.11 -1.95 -18.39
CA GLU A 32 -7.73 -0.83 -17.51
C GLU A 32 -8.96 -0.24 -16.83
N GLU A 33 -8.85 0.07 -15.55
CA GLU A 33 -9.91 0.75 -14.80
C GLU A 33 -9.78 2.27 -15.00
N SER A 34 -10.84 2.90 -15.48
CA SER A 34 -10.93 4.35 -15.63
C SER A 34 -11.10 5.03 -14.28
N LEU A 35 -10.86 6.35 -14.23
CA LEU A 35 -11.08 7.17 -13.02
C LEU A 35 -12.55 7.13 -12.52
N LEU A 36 -13.49 6.72 -13.37
CA LEU A 36 -14.91 6.59 -13.06
C LEU A 36 -15.34 5.14 -12.75
N GLY A 37 -14.38 4.21 -12.67
CA GLY A 37 -14.64 2.79 -12.37
C GLY A 37 -15.15 1.96 -13.56
N SER A 38 -15.14 2.51 -14.78
CA SER A 38 -15.41 1.71 -16.00
C SER A 38 -14.17 0.90 -16.38
N ILE A 39 -14.37 -0.31 -16.89
CA ILE A 39 -13.27 -1.15 -17.39
C ILE A 39 -13.20 -1.00 -18.90
N ASP A 40 -12.08 -0.48 -19.40
CA ASP A 40 -11.84 -0.30 -20.83
C ASP A 40 -10.78 -1.30 -21.32
N ARG A 41 -11.11 -2.06 -22.37
CA ARG A 41 -10.14 -2.93 -23.05
C ARG A 41 -9.30 -2.14 -24.04
N LYS A 42 -7.98 -2.25 -23.94
CA LYS A 42 -7.02 -1.53 -24.78
C LYS A 42 -5.89 -2.42 -25.27
N GLU A 43 -5.32 -2.03 -26.40
CA GLU A 43 -4.06 -2.55 -26.91
C GLU A 43 -2.92 -1.64 -26.43
N LYS A 44 -1.88 -2.22 -25.83
CA LYS A 44 -0.66 -1.49 -25.46
C LYS A 44 0.19 -1.20 -26.69
N ASP A 45 1.12 -0.26 -26.54
CA ASP A 45 2.12 0.02 -27.57
C ASP A 45 2.85 -1.24 -28.02
N ALA A 46 2.97 -1.38 -29.34
CA ALA A 46 3.62 -2.53 -29.95
C ALA A 46 5.09 -2.62 -29.54
N GLN A 47 5.53 -3.81 -29.18
CA GLN A 47 6.91 -4.11 -28.83
C GLN A 47 7.51 -5.08 -29.83
N ILE A 48 8.77 -4.85 -30.21
CA ILE A 48 9.46 -5.68 -31.19
C ILE A 48 10.01 -6.95 -30.53
N ILE A 49 9.81 -8.08 -31.19
CA ILE A 49 10.40 -9.38 -30.87
C ILE A 49 11.26 -9.81 -32.06
N ASN A 50 12.49 -10.26 -31.81
CA ASN A 50 13.44 -10.67 -32.85
C ASN A 50 13.69 -12.17 -32.76
N GLU A 51 13.12 -12.95 -33.67
CA GLU A 51 13.12 -14.41 -33.60
C GLU A 51 13.36 -15.03 -34.98
N GLN A 52 13.82 -16.28 -35.01
CA GLN A 52 14.22 -16.95 -36.25
C GLN A 52 13.04 -17.49 -37.07
N SER A 53 11.93 -17.77 -36.40
CA SER A 53 10.74 -18.39 -36.97
C SER A 53 9.46 -17.88 -36.30
N ASP A 54 8.33 -18.10 -36.97
CA ASP A 54 7.02 -17.70 -36.46
C ASP A 54 6.69 -18.48 -35.17
N SER A 55 7.06 -19.77 -35.10
CA SER A 55 6.88 -20.57 -33.88
C SER A 55 7.72 -20.07 -32.71
N SER A 56 8.98 -19.69 -32.93
CA SER A 56 9.82 -19.07 -31.88
C SER A 56 9.28 -17.70 -31.45
N ALA A 57 8.81 -16.89 -32.40
CA ALA A 57 8.18 -15.60 -32.13
C ALA A 57 6.92 -15.76 -31.28
N TYR A 58 6.09 -16.74 -31.61
CA TYR A 58 4.91 -17.09 -30.83
C TYR A 58 5.28 -17.50 -29.40
N LEU A 59 6.24 -18.41 -29.21
CA LEU A 59 6.65 -18.83 -27.87
C LEU A 59 7.26 -17.67 -27.05
N ALA A 60 8.02 -16.77 -27.68
CA ALA A 60 8.53 -15.56 -27.04
C ALA A 60 7.41 -14.59 -26.63
N ALA A 61 6.43 -14.36 -27.51
CA ALA A 61 5.24 -13.56 -27.24
C ALA A 61 4.41 -14.14 -26.10
N PHE A 62 4.17 -15.46 -26.12
CA PHE A 62 3.44 -16.18 -25.09
C PHE A 62 4.14 -16.14 -23.73
N GLN A 63 5.48 -16.34 -23.71
CA GLN A 63 6.28 -16.17 -22.49
C GLN A 63 6.14 -14.76 -21.91
N LYS A 64 6.22 -13.74 -22.76
CA LYS A 64 6.08 -12.34 -22.35
C LYS A 64 4.71 -12.05 -21.76
N PHE A 65 3.65 -12.58 -22.38
CA PHE A 65 2.29 -12.50 -21.84
C PHE A 65 2.16 -13.21 -20.48
N CYS A 66 2.73 -14.41 -20.32
CA CYS A 66 2.78 -15.10 -19.03
C CYS A 66 3.52 -14.29 -17.96
N ILE A 67 4.63 -13.63 -18.30
CA ILE A 67 5.34 -12.73 -17.38
C ILE A 67 4.42 -11.58 -16.95
N SER A 68 3.70 -10.97 -17.88
CA SER A 68 2.75 -9.89 -17.57
C SER A 68 1.66 -10.33 -16.60
N ILE A 69 1.06 -11.52 -16.84
CA ILE A 69 0.09 -12.13 -15.91
C ILE A 69 0.73 -12.34 -14.53
N LYS A 70 1.95 -12.87 -14.48
CA LYS A 70 2.65 -13.13 -13.21
C LYS A 70 2.91 -11.83 -12.46
N VAL A 71 3.41 -10.79 -13.12
CA VAL A 71 3.67 -9.48 -12.52
C VAL A 71 2.37 -8.86 -12.00
N ASN A 72 1.29 -8.92 -12.77
CA ASN A 72 -0.02 -8.43 -12.33
C ASN A 72 -0.48 -9.16 -11.04
N ARG A 73 -0.40 -10.49 -11.00
CA ARG A 73 -0.74 -11.28 -9.81
C ARG A 73 0.15 -10.96 -8.62
N ASP A 74 1.46 -10.85 -8.85
CA ASP A 74 2.45 -10.52 -7.81
C ASP A 74 2.18 -9.14 -7.22
N MET A 75 1.89 -8.15 -8.06
CA MET A 75 1.45 -6.82 -7.62
C MET A 75 0.17 -6.92 -6.80
N GLN A 76 -0.86 -7.62 -7.29
CA GLN A 76 -2.11 -7.75 -6.54
C GLN A 76 -1.89 -8.38 -5.15
N THR A 77 -1.06 -9.41 -5.04
CA THR A 77 -0.70 -10.03 -3.76
C THR A 77 0.09 -9.09 -2.85
N SER A 78 1.05 -8.35 -3.39
CA SER A 78 2.00 -7.56 -2.60
C SER A 78 1.51 -6.16 -2.23
N ILE A 79 0.74 -5.51 -3.11
CA ILE A 79 0.27 -4.12 -2.94
C ILE A 79 -1.25 -3.99 -2.91
N GLY A 80 -2.00 -5.08 -3.15
CA GLY A 80 -3.47 -5.09 -3.06
C GLY A 80 -4.20 -4.36 -4.19
N LYS A 81 -3.46 -3.75 -5.14
CA LYS A 81 -4.01 -2.98 -6.25
C LYS A 81 -3.23 -3.22 -7.54
N VAL A 82 -3.95 -3.30 -8.65
CA VAL A 82 -3.42 -3.32 -10.02
C VAL A 82 -4.15 -2.28 -10.87
N TYR A 83 -3.48 -1.74 -11.88
CA TYR A 83 -4.03 -0.68 -12.75
C TYR A 83 -4.31 -1.16 -14.17
N SER A 84 -3.73 -2.30 -14.56
CA SER A 84 -3.83 -2.86 -15.90
C SER A 84 -3.76 -4.39 -15.78
N THR A 85 -4.80 -5.07 -16.27
CA THR A 85 -4.93 -6.53 -16.18
C THR A 85 -4.74 -7.17 -17.56
N PRO A 86 -3.67 -7.94 -17.78
CA PRO A 86 -3.44 -8.65 -19.05
C PRO A 86 -4.56 -9.62 -19.35
N LYS A 87 -5.10 -9.54 -20.58
CA LYS A 87 -6.19 -10.40 -21.06
C LYS A 87 -5.78 -11.31 -22.20
N ASP A 88 -5.00 -10.77 -23.14
CA ASP A 88 -4.54 -11.51 -24.31
C ASP A 88 -3.33 -10.83 -24.95
N PHE A 89 -2.83 -11.35 -26.07
CA PHE A 89 -1.86 -10.68 -26.91
C PHE A 89 -2.12 -10.95 -28.40
N LYS A 90 -1.69 -10.00 -29.24
CA LYS A 90 -1.58 -10.19 -30.67
C LYS A 90 -0.11 -10.26 -31.08
N LEU A 91 0.16 -11.07 -32.08
CA LEU A 91 1.48 -11.19 -32.69
C LEU A 91 1.35 -10.98 -34.19
N TYR A 92 2.16 -10.07 -34.74
CA TYR A 92 2.25 -9.81 -36.17
C TYR A 92 3.62 -10.18 -36.70
N ASP A 93 3.65 -10.81 -37.87
CA ASP A 93 4.88 -11.11 -38.61
C ASP A 93 5.53 -9.84 -39.22
N ASP A 94 6.64 -10.03 -39.91
CA ASP A 94 7.40 -8.96 -40.58
C ASP A 94 6.66 -8.33 -41.77
N LYS A 95 5.59 -8.97 -42.25
CA LYS A 95 4.71 -8.50 -43.32
C LYS A 95 3.43 -7.85 -42.77
N GLY A 96 3.22 -7.89 -41.45
CA GLY A 96 2.04 -7.35 -40.78
C GLY A 96 0.84 -8.30 -40.73
N ASN A 97 1.00 -9.58 -41.04
CA ASN A 97 -0.05 -10.59 -40.86
C ASN A 97 -0.16 -10.96 -39.38
N GLU A 98 -1.38 -11.05 -38.86
CA GLU A 98 -1.61 -11.54 -37.50
C GLU A 98 -1.44 -13.06 -37.43
N ILE A 99 -0.53 -13.53 -36.57
CA ILE A 99 -0.16 -14.94 -36.39
C ILE A 99 -0.41 -15.44 -34.96
N SER A 100 -1.19 -14.71 -34.16
CA SER A 100 -1.53 -15.05 -32.76
C SER A 100 -2.13 -16.45 -32.61
N ASN A 101 -2.88 -16.92 -33.60
CA ASN A 101 -3.57 -18.22 -33.57
C ASN A 101 -2.88 -19.33 -34.38
N MET A 102 -1.57 -19.18 -34.65
CA MET A 102 -0.85 -20.18 -35.44
C MET A 102 -0.79 -21.56 -34.76
N SER A 103 -0.73 -22.62 -35.57
CA SER A 103 -0.56 -24.00 -35.12
C SER A 103 0.82 -24.52 -35.54
N PHE A 104 1.49 -25.25 -34.64
CA PHE A 104 2.77 -25.90 -34.88
C PHE A 104 2.96 -27.08 -33.93
N ALA A 105 3.91 -27.97 -34.26
CA ALA A 105 4.15 -29.17 -33.48
C ALA A 105 4.51 -28.86 -32.02
N ASN A 106 3.91 -29.60 -31.08
CA ASN A 106 4.15 -29.51 -29.64
C ASN A 106 3.83 -28.15 -28.99
N LYS A 107 3.04 -27.29 -29.65
CA LYS A 107 2.63 -25.98 -29.12
C LYS A 107 2.14 -26.06 -27.66
N ASP A 108 1.14 -26.90 -27.40
CA ASP A 108 0.53 -27.02 -26.07
C ASP A 108 1.53 -27.47 -24.99
N VAL A 109 2.45 -28.37 -25.34
CA VAL A 109 3.51 -28.84 -24.43
C VAL A 109 4.46 -27.69 -24.09
N ARG A 110 4.90 -26.93 -25.10
CA ARG A 110 5.81 -25.78 -24.91
C ARG A 110 5.15 -24.65 -24.13
N GLU A 111 3.88 -24.37 -24.39
CA GLU A 111 3.12 -23.38 -23.62
C GLU A 111 3.03 -23.77 -22.15
N LYS A 112 2.72 -25.04 -21.87
CA LYS A 112 2.66 -25.56 -20.50
C LYS A 112 4.02 -25.44 -19.78
N GLU A 113 5.12 -25.81 -20.45
CA GLU A 113 6.49 -25.65 -19.92
C GLU A 113 6.80 -24.18 -19.57
N ILE A 114 6.40 -23.24 -20.43
CA ILE A 114 6.57 -21.80 -20.19
C ILE A 114 5.73 -21.34 -19.00
N GLN A 115 4.45 -21.72 -18.94
CA GLN A 115 3.55 -21.34 -17.84
C GLN A 115 4.09 -21.83 -16.50
N GLU A 116 4.45 -23.12 -16.40
CA GLU A 116 4.97 -23.72 -15.17
C GLU A 116 6.26 -23.02 -14.71
N ARG A 117 7.18 -22.76 -15.64
CA ARG A 117 8.43 -22.05 -15.34
C ARG A 117 8.19 -20.61 -14.88
N ILE A 118 7.32 -19.85 -15.55
CA ILE A 118 7.09 -18.44 -15.21
C ILE A 118 6.28 -18.30 -13.91
N PHE A 119 5.24 -19.11 -13.73
CA PHE A 119 4.38 -19.01 -12.55
C PHE A 119 5.02 -19.59 -11.28
N SER A 120 6.05 -20.43 -11.40
CA SER A 120 6.87 -20.89 -10.27
C SER A 120 7.94 -19.89 -9.82
N LEU A 121 8.18 -18.80 -10.57
CA LEU A 121 9.13 -17.76 -10.15
C LEU A 121 8.66 -17.08 -8.86
N ARG A 122 9.63 -16.79 -7.98
CA ARG A 122 9.39 -16.05 -6.73
C ARG A 122 8.85 -14.66 -7.03
N ASN A 123 8.05 -14.14 -6.11
CA ASN A 123 7.55 -12.77 -6.17
C ASN A 123 8.66 -11.79 -5.75
N SER A 124 9.42 -11.29 -6.73
CA SER A 124 10.52 -10.33 -6.49
C SER A 124 10.03 -8.97 -5.95
N ILE A 125 8.78 -8.60 -6.21
CA ILE A 125 8.15 -7.39 -5.66
C ILE A 125 7.99 -7.57 -4.15
N GLN A 126 7.46 -8.71 -3.72
CA GLN A 126 7.34 -9.04 -2.29
C GLN A 126 8.72 -9.09 -1.62
N GLU A 127 9.71 -9.74 -2.23
CA GLU A 127 11.07 -9.80 -1.69
C GLU A 127 11.67 -8.41 -1.48
N SER A 128 11.42 -7.49 -2.43
CA SER A 128 11.88 -6.09 -2.32
C SER A 128 11.18 -5.34 -1.19
N ILE A 129 9.86 -5.52 -1.03
CA ILE A 129 9.08 -4.93 0.07
C ILE A 129 9.58 -5.46 1.42
N ASP A 130 9.78 -6.77 1.53
CA ASP A 130 10.24 -7.41 2.76
C ASP A 130 11.65 -6.98 3.14
N LYS A 131 12.54 -6.84 2.15
CA LYS A 131 13.89 -6.30 2.35
C LYS A 131 13.84 -4.86 2.87
N ASN A 132 13.07 -3.98 2.22
CA ASN A 132 12.92 -2.59 2.65
C ASN A 132 12.33 -2.49 4.08
N LYS A 133 11.35 -3.33 4.42
CA LYS A 133 10.80 -3.41 5.78
C LYS A 133 11.86 -3.82 6.80
N LYS A 134 12.68 -4.84 6.50
CA LYS A 134 13.77 -5.29 7.38
C LYS A 134 14.83 -4.21 7.58
N GLU A 135 15.26 -3.55 6.51
CA GLU A 135 16.23 -2.45 6.58
C GLU A 135 15.70 -1.28 7.43
N LYS A 136 14.41 -0.95 7.28
CA LYS A 136 13.74 0.05 8.13
C LYS A 136 13.72 -0.37 9.60
N GLN A 137 13.42 -1.64 9.89
CA GLN A 137 13.43 -2.17 11.25
C GLN A 137 14.84 -2.13 11.87
N GLU A 138 15.86 -2.55 11.13
CA GLU A 138 17.25 -2.56 11.61
C GLU A 138 17.77 -1.14 11.86
N SER A 139 17.50 -0.21 10.95
CA SER A 139 17.88 1.20 11.12
C SER A 139 17.17 1.87 12.30
N PHE A 140 15.89 1.54 12.53
CA PHE A 140 15.16 1.98 13.72
C PHE A 140 15.79 1.42 15.00
N SER A 141 16.01 0.11 15.09
CA SER A 141 16.62 -0.53 16.27
C SER A 141 18.01 0.03 16.61
N LYS A 142 18.79 0.47 15.62
CA LYS A 142 20.10 1.12 15.83
C LYS A 142 20.02 2.56 16.33
N SER A 143 18.96 3.29 15.97
CA SER A 143 18.84 4.74 16.23
C SER A 143 17.90 5.08 17.38
N VAL A 144 17.04 4.14 17.79
CA VAL A 144 16.02 4.39 18.81
C VAL A 144 16.63 4.43 20.20
N ASN A 145 16.28 5.49 20.95
CA ASN A 145 16.51 5.56 22.38
C ASN A 145 15.14 5.45 23.07
N ILE A 146 14.85 4.26 23.62
CA ILE A 146 13.57 3.97 24.27
C ILE A 146 13.66 4.31 25.76
N ASP A 147 12.82 5.24 26.22
CA ASP A 147 12.65 5.52 27.64
C ASP A 147 11.78 4.44 28.29
N SER A 148 12.40 3.30 28.60
CA SER A 148 11.68 2.11 29.09
C SER A 148 10.90 2.35 30.39
N ALA A 149 11.35 3.28 31.25
CA ALA A 149 10.65 3.64 32.48
C ALA A 149 9.38 4.42 32.18
N LYS A 150 9.47 5.44 31.31
CA LYS A 150 8.32 6.22 30.88
C LYS A 150 7.31 5.39 30.09
N VAL A 151 7.78 4.49 29.22
CA VAL A 151 6.91 3.55 28.49
C VAL A 151 6.09 2.70 29.46
N LYS A 152 6.74 2.02 30.43
CA LYS A 152 6.04 1.19 31.42
C LYS A 152 5.02 1.98 32.25
N GLN A 153 5.31 3.25 32.55
CA GLN A 153 4.38 4.11 33.27
C GLN A 153 3.17 4.47 32.40
N LEU A 154 3.41 4.91 31.17
CA LEU A 154 2.38 5.38 30.25
C LEU A 154 1.51 4.23 29.75
N GLU A 155 2.05 3.05 29.44
CA GLU A 155 1.30 1.89 28.92
C GLU A 155 0.11 1.51 29.80
N LYS A 156 0.20 1.71 31.12
CA LYS A 156 -0.90 1.47 32.07
C LYS A 156 -2.15 2.30 31.79
N LEU A 157 -2.01 3.41 31.06
CA LEU A 157 -3.08 4.33 30.68
C LEU A 157 -3.74 3.95 29.36
N PHE A 158 -3.27 2.88 28.70
CA PHE A 158 -3.77 2.42 27.41
C PHE A 158 -4.46 1.06 27.52
N ARG A 159 -5.37 0.82 26.59
CA ARG A 159 -5.85 -0.51 26.21
C ARG A 159 -4.96 -0.96 25.06
N ILE A 160 -4.17 -2.01 25.30
CA ILE A 160 -3.24 -2.56 24.32
C ILE A 160 -3.85 -3.83 23.73
N LYS A 161 -4.10 -3.85 22.42
CA LYS A 161 -4.64 -5.02 21.72
C LYS A 161 -3.60 -5.55 20.74
N LYS A 162 -3.22 -6.82 20.89
CA LYS A 162 -2.41 -7.53 19.89
C LYS A 162 -3.31 -7.94 18.72
N ASP A 163 -2.79 -7.78 17.50
CA ASP A 163 -3.40 -8.34 16.31
C ASP A 163 -2.87 -9.76 16.09
N GLU A 164 -3.73 -10.75 16.33
CA GLU A 164 -3.40 -12.18 16.21
C GLU A 164 -3.34 -12.63 14.75
N PHE A 165 -3.82 -11.82 13.81
CA PHE A 165 -3.78 -12.07 12.37
C PHE A 165 -2.56 -11.44 11.69
N SER A 166 -1.67 -10.80 12.47
CA SER A 166 -0.46 -10.16 11.95
C SER A 166 0.80 -10.93 12.33
N ASN A 167 1.60 -11.26 11.33
CA ASN A 167 2.95 -11.82 11.50
C ASN A 167 3.98 -10.77 12.00
N GLU A 168 3.60 -9.50 12.11
CA GLU A 168 4.49 -8.37 12.43
C GLU A 168 4.35 -7.92 13.90
N ASN A 169 3.89 -8.81 14.78
CA ASN A 169 3.66 -8.51 16.21
C ASN A 169 2.87 -7.20 16.42
N LYS A 170 1.90 -6.93 15.55
CA LYS A 170 1.17 -5.68 15.54
C LYS A 170 0.40 -5.50 16.84
N LYS A 171 0.54 -4.32 17.46
CA LYS A 171 -0.17 -3.94 18.69
C LYS A 171 -0.77 -2.56 18.52
N TRP A 172 -2.02 -2.41 18.94
CA TRP A 172 -2.73 -1.12 18.97
C TRP A 172 -2.76 -0.56 20.38
N TYR A 173 -2.38 0.71 20.52
CA TYR A 173 -2.32 1.45 21.78
C TYR A 173 -3.41 2.53 21.77
N LYS A 174 -4.55 2.24 22.40
CA LYS A 174 -5.69 3.18 22.51
C LYS A 174 -5.79 3.72 23.94
N PRO A 175 -5.84 5.05 24.17
CA PRO A 175 -5.92 5.58 25.53
C PRO A 175 -7.22 5.12 26.21
N LYS A 176 -7.18 4.84 27.52
CA LYS A 176 -8.36 4.40 28.28
C LYS A 176 -9.48 5.44 28.36
N SER A 177 -9.14 6.72 28.16
CA SER A 177 -10.11 7.82 28.04
C SER A 177 -10.92 7.78 26.75
N ALA A 178 -10.47 7.04 25.73
CA ALA A 178 -11.21 6.89 24.49
C ALA A 178 -12.43 5.97 24.66
N PRO A 179 -13.55 6.26 23.99
CA PRO A 179 -14.71 5.39 23.97
C PRO A 179 -14.39 3.96 23.53
N ILE A 180 -15.15 2.99 24.05
CA ILE A 180 -15.04 1.59 23.64
C ILE A 180 -15.66 1.41 22.25
N TYR A 181 -16.84 1.97 22.06
CA TYR A 181 -17.67 1.80 20.85
C TYR A 181 -17.68 3.06 19.98
N THR A 182 -18.20 2.92 18.75
CA THR A 182 -18.28 4.04 17.79
C THR A 182 -19.41 5.01 18.11
N ASN A 183 -20.51 4.50 18.64
CA ASN A 183 -21.71 5.23 19.03
C ASN A 183 -21.55 6.00 20.37
N ALA A 184 -20.43 6.70 20.53
CA ALA A 184 -20.14 7.50 21.70
C ALA A 184 -19.24 8.69 21.33
N ASN A 185 -19.48 9.84 21.97
CA ASN A 185 -18.71 11.05 21.71
C ASN A 185 -17.25 10.90 22.16
N GLY A 186 -16.31 11.29 21.31
CA GLY A 186 -14.89 11.11 21.57
C GLY A 186 -13.99 11.93 20.65
N ILE A 187 -12.87 12.41 21.18
CA ILE A 187 -11.75 12.90 20.39
C ILE A 187 -10.46 12.41 21.04
N TYR A 188 -9.62 11.73 20.27
CA TYR A 188 -8.39 11.12 20.78
C TYR A 188 -7.40 10.82 19.67
N CYS A 189 -6.15 10.63 20.07
CA CYS A 189 -5.15 9.99 19.23
C CYS A 189 -4.93 8.55 19.70
N TYR A 190 -4.48 7.69 18.81
CA TYR A 190 -4.02 6.34 19.12
C TYR A 190 -3.02 5.90 18.05
N PHE A 191 -2.25 4.82 18.27
CA PHE A 191 -1.26 4.38 17.28
C PHE A 191 -1.08 2.86 17.32
N GLN A 192 -0.35 2.32 16.35
CA GLN A 192 0.09 0.93 16.38
C GLN A 192 1.61 0.82 16.52
N THR A 193 2.08 -0.35 16.91
CA THR A 193 3.48 -0.75 16.71
C THR A 193 3.55 -1.96 15.80
N GLU A 194 4.53 -2.03 14.93
CA GLU A 194 4.91 -3.22 14.17
C GLU A 194 6.32 -3.63 14.62
N ASN A 195 6.47 -4.85 15.15
CA ASN A 195 7.70 -5.33 15.76
C ASN A 195 8.34 -4.34 16.77
N GLY A 196 7.49 -3.67 17.56
CA GLY A 196 7.90 -2.67 18.55
C GLY A 196 8.23 -1.28 17.97
N MET A 197 8.28 -1.12 16.66
CA MET A 197 8.42 0.19 16.02
C MET A 197 7.06 0.90 16.00
N PRO A 198 6.92 2.09 16.61
CA PRO A 198 5.68 2.85 16.55
C PRO A 198 5.44 3.38 15.13
N SER A 199 4.25 3.15 14.60
CA SER A 199 3.80 3.57 13.27
C SER A 199 2.32 3.93 13.28
N ASN A 200 1.83 4.52 12.18
CA ASN A 200 0.41 4.83 11.98
C ASN A 200 -0.21 5.51 13.22
N LEU A 201 0.33 6.67 13.62
CA LEU A 201 -0.33 7.55 14.58
C LEU A 201 -1.62 8.05 13.94
N ARG A 202 -2.74 7.96 14.65
CA ARG A 202 -4.07 8.24 14.12
C ARG A 202 -4.80 9.25 14.98
N PHE A 203 -5.54 10.12 14.32
CA PHE A 203 -6.45 11.07 14.92
C PHE A 203 -7.88 10.64 14.63
N ARG A 204 -8.69 10.56 15.70
CA ARG A 204 -10.07 10.09 15.63
C ARG A 204 -10.99 11.02 16.38
N LEU A 205 -12.10 11.35 15.72
CA LEU A 205 -13.23 12.08 16.30
C LEU A 205 -14.51 11.29 16.06
N GLN A 206 -15.37 11.27 17.06
CA GLN A 206 -16.66 10.59 17.06
C GLN A 206 -17.72 11.56 17.58
N TYR A 207 -18.74 11.77 16.78
CA TYR A 207 -19.94 12.52 17.10
C TYR A 207 -21.09 11.53 17.24
N TYR A 208 -21.77 11.55 18.39
CA TYR A 208 -22.95 10.72 18.67
C TYR A 208 -24.04 11.62 19.21
N ASN A 209 -25.18 11.63 18.52
CA ASN A 209 -26.32 12.48 18.86
C ASN A 209 -27.61 11.93 18.23
N ASP A 210 -28.73 12.63 18.39
CA ASP A 210 -29.99 12.42 17.65
C ASP A 210 -30.10 13.29 16.39
N ASP A 211 -29.23 14.30 16.25
CA ASP A 211 -29.18 15.21 15.10
C ASP A 211 -28.06 14.89 14.12
N TRP A 212 -28.41 14.56 12.87
CA TRP A 212 -27.48 14.42 11.75
C TRP A 212 -26.83 15.76 11.38
N LEU A 213 -25.50 15.80 11.36
CA LEU A 213 -24.73 16.94 10.84
C LEU A 213 -24.23 16.68 9.42
N PHE A 214 -23.84 15.43 9.13
CA PHE A 214 -22.95 15.09 8.02
C PHE A 214 -21.73 16.02 8.02
N PHE A 215 -21.02 16.06 9.15
CA PHE A 215 -19.91 17.00 9.33
C PHE A 215 -18.81 16.72 8.30
N SER A 216 -18.26 17.80 7.75
CA SER A 216 -17.20 17.75 6.74
C SER A 216 -16.02 18.66 7.09
N ARG A 217 -16.15 19.44 8.16
CA ARG A 217 -15.14 20.37 8.64
C ARG A 217 -15.28 20.56 10.14
N ILE A 218 -14.15 20.69 10.82
CA ILE A 218 -14.09 20.95 12.25
C ILE A 218 -13.27 22.22 12.48
N GLN A 219 -13.82 23.15 13.25
CA GLN A 219 -13.09 24.32 13.73
C GLN A 219 -12.81 24.17 15.21
N PHE A 220 -11.56 24.34 15.61
CA PHE A 220 -11.15 24.29 17.00
C PHE A 220 -10.85 25.69 17.52
N SER A 221 -11.26 25.96 18.76
CA SER A 221 -10.78 27.07 19.56
C SER A 221 -9.96 26.49 20.71
N ILE A 222 -8.63 26.61 20.63
CA ILE A 222 -7.69 26.02 21.58
C ILE A 222 -6.91 27.17 22.23
N ASP A 223 -7.13 27.37 23.53
CA ASP A 223 -6.52 28.47 24.29
C ASP A 223 -6.63 29.84 23.58
N GLY A 224 -7.79 30.11 22.97
CA GLY A 224 -8.08 31.36 22.26
C GLY A 224 -7.56 31.43 20.81
N LYS A 225 -6.88 30.40 20.29
CA LYS A 225 -6.45 30.32 18.90
C LYS A 225 -7.38 29.44 18.07
N ALA A 226 -7.64 29.85 16.83
CA ALA A 226 -8.46 29.10 15.89
C ALA A 226 -7.62 28.14 15.06
N TYR A 227 -8.10 26.92 14.87
CA TYR A 227 -7.55 25.91 13.97
C TYR A 227 -8.68 25.30 13.16
N GLU A 228 -8.35 24.75 12.00
CA GLU A 228 -9.31 24.05 11.14
C GLU A 228 -8.77 22.67 10.78
N TYR A 229 -9.69 21.70 10.69
CA TYR A 229 -9.42 20.36 10.22
C TYR A 229 -10.51 19.94 9.23
N VAL A 230 -10.11 19.40 8.09
CA VAL A 230 -11.01 18.91 7.04
C VAL A 230 -10.71 17.42 6.83
N PRO A 231 -11.52 16.50 7.37
CA PRO A 231 -11.32 15.08 7.15
C PRO A 231 -11.48 14.74 5.65
N LEU A 232 -10.66 13.82 5.17
CA LEU A 232 -10.76 13.25 3.82
C LEU A 232 -12.07 12.48 3.65
N ASN A 233 -12.47 11.75 4.69
CA ASN A 233 -13.74 11.03 4.69
C ASN A 233 -14.36 11.00 6.09
N THR A 234 -15.68 11.18 6.14
CA THR A 234 -16.48 11.01 7.36
C THR A 234 -17.46 9.88 7.13
N GLU A 235 -17.43 8.88 8.00
CA GLU A 235 -18.35 7.76 8.03
C GLU A 235 -19.57 8.10 8.91
N THR A 236 -20.70 7.46 8.64
CA THR A 236 -21.93 7.67 9.40
C THR A 236 -22.73 6.39 9.53
N ASP A 237 -23.39 6.19 10.66
CA ASP A 237 -24.30 5.06 10.91
C ASP A 237 -25.35 5.46 11.97
N SER A 238 -26.36 4.62 12.17
CA SER A 238 -27.51 4.90 13.03
C SER A 238 -28.01 3.66 13.76
N GLY A 239 -28.70 3.86 14.87
CA GLY A 239 -29.24 2.79 15.70
C GLY A 239 -30.65 3.06 16.19
N ASP A 240 -31.15 2.13 17.00
CA ASP A 240 -32.49 2.21 17.57
C ASP A 240 -32.68 3.49 18.40
N GLY A 241 -33.90 4.03 18.38
CA GLY A 241 -34.26 5.22 19.15
C GLY A 241 -33.87 6.55 18.51
N GLY A 242 -33.48 6.55 17.23
CA GLY A 242 -33.18 7.77 16.46
C GLY A 242 -31.78 8.33 16.68
N TYR A 243 -30.91 7.59 17.36
CA TYR A 243 -29.52 7.99 17.58
C TYR A 243 -28.64 7.64 16.38
N ILE A 244 -27.69 8.53 16.13
CA ILE A 244 -26.78 8.50 14.98
C ILE A 244 -25.36 8.69 15.47
N TRP A 245 -24.40 8.23 14.69
CA TRP A 245 -23.00 8.56 14.91
C TRP A 245 -22.26 8.81 13.61
N GLU A 246 -21.38 9.80 13.66
CA GLU A 246 -20.52 10.23 12.57
C GLU A 246 -19.08 10.26 13.06
N TRP A 247 -18.12 9.78 12.29
CA TRP A 247 -16.72 9.73 12.70
C TRP A 247 -15.76 9.81 11.53
N PHE A 248 -14.54 10.25 11.82
CA PHE A 248 -13.40 9.99 10.95
C PHE A 248 -12.30 9.28 11.75
N ASP A 249 -11.44 8.59 11.03
CA ASP A 249 -10.29 7.91 11.59
C ASP A 249 -9.15 8.00 10.58
N GLU A 250 -8.21 8.90 10.81
CA GLU A 250 -7.20 9.28 9.81
C GLU A 250 -5.78 9.19 10.39
N SER A 251 -4.83 8.84 9.54
CA SER A 251 -3.41 8.86 9.91
C SER A 251 -2.95 10.32 10.04
N VAL A 252 -2.28 10.63 11.14
CA VAL A 252 -1.70 11.96 11.39
C VAL A 252 -0.58 12.19 10.39
N SER A 253 -0.70 13.29 9.65
CA SER A 253 0.26 13.75 8.66
C SER A 253 1.02 14.99 9.14
N GLU A 254 2.00 15.44 8.35
CA GLU A 254 2.78 16.64 8.65
C GLU A 254 1.92 17.90 8.78
N SER A 255 0.83 18.04 8.01
CA SER A 255 -0.08 19.19 8.10
C SER A 255 -0.87 19.23 9.39
N ASP A 256 -1.04 18.09 10.08
CA ASP A 256 -1.87 17.98 11.27
C ASP A 256 -1.09 18.32 12.55
N LYS A 257 0.25 18.36 12.46
CA LYS A 257 1.16 18.55 13.60
C LYS A 257 0.81 19.73 14.48
N GLU A 258 0.52 20.87 13.88
CA GLU A 258 0.26 22.09 14.62
C GLU A 258 -0.99 21.94 15.49
N LEU A 259 -2.09 21.47 14.89
CA LEU A 259 -3.34 21.20 15.59
C LEU A 259 -3.17 20.14 16.69
N ILE A 260 -2.53 19.01 16.38
CA ILE A 260 -2.39 17.90 17.32
C ILE A 260 -1.50 18.30 18.51
N ASN A 261 -0.42 19.06 18.28
CA ASN A 261 0.39 19.61 19.37
C ASN A 261 -0.37 20.69 20.16
N ALA A 262 -1.20 21.51 19.51
CA ALA A 262 -2.04 22.48 20.21
C ALA A 262 -3.03 21.76 21.15
N LEU A 263 -3.74 20.73 20.68
CA LEU A 263 -4.63 19.92 21.50
C LEU A 263 -3.91 19.24 22.67
N ALA A 264 -2.73 18.67 22.43
CA ALA A 264 -1.95 17.98 23.46
C ALA A 264 -1.46 18.90 24.60
N ASN A 265 -1.28 20.19 24.32
CA ASN A 265 -0.78 21.16 25.29
C ASN A 265 -1.85 22.15 25.77
N ALA A 266 -3.09 21.97 25.32
CA ALA A 266 -4.20 22.86 25.60
C ALA A 266 -4.56 22.88 27.09
N LYS A 267 -4.82 24.07 27.63
CA LYS A 267 -5.52 24.22 28.93
C LYS A 267 -7.02 24.08 28.77
N SER A 268 -7.55 24.59 27.66
CA SER A 268 -8.95 24.54 27.30
C SER A 268 -9.13 24.44 25.78
N ALA A 269 -10.11 23.67 25.34
CA ALA A 269 -10.43 23.59 23.93
C ALA A 269 -11.92 23.36 23.69
N LYS A 270 -12.42 23.93 22.60
CA LYS A 270 -13.75 23.66 22.05
C LYS A 270 -13.61 23.30 20.58
N MET A 271 -14.55 22.52 20.08
CA MET A 271 -14.67 22.20 18.66
C MET A 271 -16.07 22.53 18.16
N LYS A 272 -16.15 23.02 16.93
CA LYS A 272 -17.37 23.23 16.18
C LYS A 272 -17.37 22.29 14.99
N LEU A 273 -18.25 21.30 15.02
CA LEU A 273 -18.49 20.33 13.95
C LEU A 273 -19.42 20.98 12.93
N ILE A 274 -18.95 21.22 11.71
CA ILE A 274 -19.69 21.92 10.67
C ILE A 274 -20.20 20.90 9.66
N GLY A 275 -21.52 20.72 9.69
CA GLY A 275 -22.31 19.89 8.80
C GLY A 275 -22.71 20.56 7.49
N ARG A 276 -23.59 19.88 6.75
CA ARG A 276 -24.18 20.39 5.51
C ARG A 276 -25.10 21.59 5.75
N GLN A 277 -25.93 21.50 6.79
CA GLN A 277 -26.95 22.50 7.12
C GLN A 277 -26.78 23.06 8.54
N TYR A 278 -26.31 22.23 9.46
CA TYR A 278 -26.21 22.55 10.87
C TYR A 278 -24.78 22.43 11.38
N TYR A 279 -24.57 22.90 12.60
CA TYR A 279 -23.33 22.69 13.32
C TYR A 279 -23.63 22.32 14.76
N ASP A 280 -22.66 21.70 15.42
CA ASP A 280 -22.69 21.50 16.87
C ASP A 280 -21.37 21.94 17.49
N THR A 281 -21.43 22.55 18.68
CA THR A 281 -20.25 22.98 19.43
C THR A 281 -20.09 22.15 20.68
N ARG A 282 -18.92 21.53 20.85
CA ARG A 282 -18.59 20.70 22.01
C ARG A 282 -17.35 21.23 22.71
N THR A 283 -17.38 21.20 24.04
CA THR A 283 -16.17 21.39 24.85
C THR A 283 -15.38 20.09 24.86
N ILE A 284 -14.07 20.16 24.62
CA ILE A 284 -13.19 19.01 24.73
C ILE A 284 -12.81 18.84 26.19
N SER A 285 -13.09 17.67 26.75
CA SER A 285 -12.86 17.42 28.17
C SER A 285 -11.35 17.36 28.50
N PRO A 286 -10.94 17.69 29.74
CA PRO A 286 -9.56 17.53 30.19
C PRO A 286 -9.03 16.09 30.02
N SER A 287 -9.89 15.09 30.19
CA SER A 287 -9.54 13.67 30.00
C SER A 287 -9.20 13.33 28.54
N GLN A 288 -9.91 13.92 27.58
CA GLN A 288 -9.63 13.77 26.14
C GLN A 288 -8.32 14.47 25.76
N LEU A 289 -8.12 15.73 26.17
CA LEU A 289 -6.87 16.47 25.94
C LEU A 289 -5.66 15.74 26.52
N ASN A 290 -5.79 15.27 27.76
CA ASN A 290 -4.74 14.50 28.41
C ASN A 290 -4.51 13.14 27.73
N GLY A 291 -5.56 12.48 27.22
CA GLY A 291 -5.43 11.26 26.43
C GLY A 291 -4.64 11.48 25.14
N ILE A 292 -4.88 12.59 24.42
CA ILE A 292 -4.09 12.99 23.25
C ILE A 292 -2.63 13.19 23.66
N LYS A 293 -2.38 14.02 24.69
CA LYS A 293 -1.02 14.27 25.20
C LYS A 293 -0.25 12.99 25.54
N GLN A 294 -0.86 12.12 26.34
CA GLN A 294 -0.24 10.86 26.78
C GLN A 294 0.04 9.93 25.60
N THR A 295 -0.81 9.95 24.58
CA THR A 295 -0.60 9.18 23.35
C THR A 295 0.66 9.66 22.63
N LEU A 296 0.83 10.97 22.46
CA LEU A 296 2.02 11.53 21.82
C LEU A 296 3.28 11.28 22.65
N GLU A 297 3.18 11.37 23.97
CA GLU A 297 4.30 11.08 24.87
C GLU A 297 4.73 9.62 24.79
N LEU A 298 3.79 8.67 24.76
CA LEU A 298 4.10 7.24 24.63
C LEU A 298 4.67 6.95 23.25
N TYR A 299 4.08 7.51 22.19
CA TYR A 299 4.56 7.38 20.81
C TYR A 299 6.03 7.83 20.69
N LYS A 300 6.36 9.01 21.24
CA LYS A 300 7.72 9.54 21.29
C LYS A 300 8.65 8.72 22.17
N ALA A 301 8.19 8.24 23.34
CA ALA A 301 8.98 7.42 24.26
C ALA A 301 9.35 6.05 23.65
N LEU A 302 8.54 5.55 22.73
CA LEU A 302 8.83 4.37 21.91
C LEU A 302 9.72 4.67 20.69
N GLY A 303 10.16 5.92 20.49
CA GLY A 303 11.01 6.32 19.37
C GLY A 303 10.28 6.86 18.14
N GLY A 304 8.96 7.02 18.23
CA GLY A 304 8.14 7.54 17.14
C GLY A 304 8.43 9.01 16.85
N ARG A 305 8.38 9.34 15.56
CA ARG A 305 8.42 10.71 15.05
C ARG A 305 7.19 10.86 14.17
N PHE A 306 6.39 11.88 14.45
CA PHE A 306 5.20 12.18 13.67
C PHE A 306 5.23 13.63 13.28
#